data_AF-A0A837IG37-F1
#
_entry.id   AF-A0A837IG37-F1
#
_cell.length_a   1.000
_cell.length_b   1.000
_cell.length_c   1.000
_cell.angle_alpha   90.00
_cell.angle_beta   90.00
_cell.angle_gamma   90.00
#
_symmetry.space_group_name_H-M   'P 1'
#
loop_
_entity.id
_entity.type
_entity.pdbx_description
1 polymer ?
#
loop_
_entity_poly.entity_id
_entity_poly.type
_entity_poly.pdbx_seq_one_letter_code
_entity_poly.pdbx_strand_id
1 'polypeptide(L)'
;MGSAAKELTDINKLLEEVGGLKKDAEKLIEQANRDFAKLQSRIKNGETTGDEIKDFVIAKYGFLNEKLEGVYRDLQNRAQRSVGEFVLAVVRRELQRGCTGFGGRGYVAIETSLYLGVLNKGKMIFNCAKGSMVFPSENHVVYGSRSEKISVVAGGLSIRSLLGDAVDIALQLNKPLKTEGEDFLGGLGSGGKKELEIMIGDKEIKDWCGSSYYDGVVSKMAQALGCKF
;
A
#
# COMPACT_ATOMS: atom_id res chain seq x y z
N MET A 1 -54.85 36.01 5.32
CA MET A 1 -54.30 35.09 4.31
C MET A 1 -53.35 35.89 3.43
N GLY A 2 -52.04 35.68 3.33
CA GLY A 2 -51.17 34.70 3.97
C GLY A 2 -49.69 35.10 3.84
N SER A 3 -48.90 34.89 4.90
CA SER A 3 -47.43 34.86 4.80
C SER A 3 -46.97 33.44 4.43
N ALA A 4 -47.63 32.41 4.98
CA ALA A 4 -47.33 31.01 4.72
C ALA A 4 -47.41 30.60 3.24
N ALA A 5 -48.34 31.16 2.45
CA ALA A 5 -48.44 30.85 1.02
C ALA A 5 -47.28 31.45 0.20
N LYS A 6 -46.81 32.64 0.59
CA LYS A 6 -45.64 33.28 -0.02
C LYS A 6 -44.36 32.54 0.38
N GLU A 7 -44.22 32.20 1.66
CA GLU A 7 -43.12 31.38 2.18
C GLU A 7 -43.05 30.02 1.48
N LEU A 8 -44.18 29.33 1.26
CA LEU A 8 -44.23 28.08 0.50
C LEU A 8 -43.79 28.25 -0.97
N THR A 9 -44.11 29.37 -1.59
CA THR A 9 -43.69 29.67 -2.97
C THR A 9 -42.18 29.92 -3.03
N ASP A 10 -41.63 30.68 -2.09
CA ASP A 10 -40.20 30.95 -1.99
C ASP A 10 -39.42 29.66 -1.67
N ILE A 11 -39.92 28.80 -0.78
CA ILE A 11 -39.35 27.48 -0.47
C ILE A 11 -39.32 26.58 -1.72
N ASN A 12 -40.41 26.54 -2.49
CA ASN A 12 -40.46 25.73 -3.71
C ASN A 12 -39.43 26.21 -4.75
N LYS A 13 -39.27 27.53 -4.90
CA LYS A 13 -38.25 28.10 -5.78
C LYS A 13 -36.83 27.73 -5.33
N LEU A 14 -36.55 27.79 -4.03
CA LEU A 14 -35.26 27.36 -3.48
C LEU A 14 -35.01 25.86 -3.71
N LEU A 15 -36.03 25.01 -3.59
CA LEU A 15 -35.91 23.57 -3.88
C LEU A 15 -35.59 23.30 -5.36
N GLU A 16 -36.20 24.04 -6.28
CA GLU A 16 -35.88 23.96 -7.71
C GLU A 16 -34.45 24.42 -8.00
N GLU A 17 -33.99 25.52 -7.41
CA GLU A 17 -32.62 26.03 -7.54
C GLU A 17 -31.60 25.03 -6.99
N VAL A 18 -31.84 24.46 -5.80
CA VAL A 18 -31.00 23.39 -5.22
C VAL A 18 -30.99 22.15 -6.12
N GLY A 19 -32.14 21.78 -6.69
CA GLY A 19 -32.25 20.68 -7.65
C GLY A 19 -31.43 20.91 -8.93
N GLY A 20 -31.41 22.15 -9.44
CA GLY A 20 -30.57 22.56 -10.57
C GLY A 20 -29.08 22.47 -10.25
N LEU A 21 -28.66 23.05 -9.12
CA LEU A 21 -27.26 23.01 -8.67
C LEU A 21 -26.76 21.57 -8.49
N LYS A 22 -27.60 20.67 -7.98
CA LYS A 22 -27.24 19.26 -7.83
C LYS A 22 -26.95 18.59 -9.17
N LYS A 23 -27.78 18.83 -10.20
CA LYS A 23 -27.57 18.28 -11.55
C LYS A 23 -26.30 18.82 -12.19
N ASP A 24 -26.00 20.10 -12.00
CA ASP A 24 -24.79 20.71 -12.54
C ASP A 24 -23.53 20.19 -11.82
N ALA A 25 -23.60 19.99 -10.50
CA ALA A 25 -22.53 19.34 -9.74
C ALA A 25 -22.28 17.90 -10.23
N GLU A 26 -23.34 17.12 -10.48
CA GLU A 26 -23.23 15.76 -11.03
C GLU A 26 -22.53 15.75 -12.40
N LYS A 27 -22.91 16.66 -13.32
CA LYS A 27 -22.24 16.80 -14.62
C LYS A 27 -20.77 17.19 -14.50
N LEU A 28 -20.43 18.09 -13.58
CA LEU A 28 -19.05 18.49 -13.33
C LEU A 28 -18.22 17.32 -12.77
N ILE A 29 -18.78 16.51 -11.88
CA ILE A 29 -18.14 15.31 -11.34
C ILE A 29 -17.89 14.29 -12.47
N GLU A 30 -18.87 14.05 -13.34
CA GLU A 30 -18.69 13.16 -14.49
C GLU A 30 -17.59 13.65 -15.44
N GLN A 31 -17.57 14.95 -15.72
CA GLN A 31 -16.55 15.56 -16.59
C GLN A 31 -15.16 15.42 -15.96
N ALA A 32 -15.03 15.76 -14.68
CA ALA A 32 -13.78 15.60 -13.94
C ALA A 32 -13.31 14.13 -13.96
N ASN A 33 -14.19 13.16 -13.73
CA ASN A 33 -13.86 11.75 -13.76
C ASN A 33 -13.36 11.30 -15.15
N ARG A 34 -13.99 11.78 -16.23
CA ARG A 34 -13.54 11.50 -17.61
C ARG A 34 -12.15 12.08 -17.87
N ASP A 35 -11.89 13.29 -17.43
CA ASP A 35 -10.60 13.95 -17.66
C ASP A 35 -9.49 13.32 -16.80
N PHE A 36 -9.80 12.91 -15.58
CA PHE A 36 -8.89 12.12 -14.74
C PHE A 36 -8.56 10.76 -15.34
N ALA A 37 -9.54 10.03 -15.89
CA ALA A 37 -9.29 8.76 -16.55
C ALA A 37 -8.35 8.90 -17.77
N LYS A 38 -8.51 9.98 -18.55
CA LYS A 38 -7.59 10.31 -19.65
C LYS A 38 -6.19 10.63 -19.14
N LEU A 39 -6.07 11.46 -18.10
CA LEU A 39 -4.78 11.81 -17.51
C LEU A 39 -4.07 10.57 -16.93
N GLN A 40 -4.80 9.71 -16.21
CA GLN A 40 -4.28 8.47 -15.68
C GLN A 40 -3.72 7.57 -16.79
N SER A 41 -4.43 7.44 -17.91
CA SER A 41 -3.96 6.65 -19.06
C SER A 41 -2.69 7.23 -19.66
N ARG A 42 -2.63 8.55 -19.87
CA ARG A 42 -1.45 9.26 -20.38
C ARG A 42 -0.22 9.06 -19.50
N ILE A 43 -0.38 9.18 -18.18
CA ILE A 43 0.71 8.99 -17.21
C ILE A 43 1.18 7.52 -17.19
N LYS A 44 0.26 6.54 -17.24
CA LYS A 44 0.63 5.13 -17.35
C LYS A 44 1.43 4.82 -18.62
N ASN A 45 1.24 5.62 -19.67
CA ASN A 45 1.94 5.51 -20.95
C ASN A 45 3.21 6.39 -21.04
N GLY A 46 3.64 7.00 -19.94
CA GLY A 46 4.93 7.70 -19.85
C GLY A 46 4.86 9.22 -19.90
N GLU A 47 3.66 9.82 -19.98
CA GLU A 47 3.55 11.26 -19.75
C GLU A 47 3.79 11.60 -18.28
N THR A 48 4.34 12.79 -18.01
CA THR A 48 4.72 13.22 -16.66
C THR A 48 4.21 14.61 -16.35
N THR A 49 3.82 14.83 -15.09
CA THR A 49 3.55 16.17 -14.54
C THR A 49 4.83 16.89 -14.10
N GLY A 50 6.00 16.25 -14.21
CA GLY A 50 7.28 16.71 -13.66
C GLY A 50 7.51 16.31 -12.20
N ASP A 51 6.53 15.65 -11.57
CA ASP A 51 6.62 15.12 -10.21
C ASP A 51 6.28 13.64 -10.19
N GLU A 52 7.30 12.80 -10.03
CA GLU A 52 7.20 11.33 -10.11
C GLU A 52 6.23 10.74 -9.07
N ILE A 53 6.13 11.34 -7.88
CA ILE A 53 5.23 10.84 -6.83
C ILE A 53 3.79 11.22 -7.16
N LYS A 54 3.57 12.44 -7.66
CA LYS A 54 2.26 12.86 -8.13
C LYS A 54 1.79 11.99 -9.29
N ASP A 55 2.67 11.75 -10.26
CA ASP A 55 2.42 10.85 -11.39
C ASP A 55 2.05 9.46 -10.91
N PHE A 56 2.78 8.92 -9.93
CA PHE A 56 2.49 7.63 -9.34
C PHE A 56 1.12 7.56 -8.65
N VAL A 57 0.75 8.58 -7.88
CA VAL A 57 -0.55 8.66 -7.20
C VAL A 57 -1.68 8.74 -8.23
N ILE A 58 -1.57 9.59 -9.25
CA ILE A 58 -2.58 9.68 -10.32
C ILE A 58 -2.67 8.34 -11.06
N ALA A 59 -1.54 7.75 -11.44
CA ALA A 59 -1.51 6.47 -12.16
C ALA A 59 -2.18 5.36 -11.34
N LYS A 60 -1.91 5.28 -10.04
CA LYS A 60 -2.41 4.22 -9.16
C LYS A 60 -3.88 4.41 -8.77
N TYR A 61 -4.28 5.62 -8.40
CA TYR A 61 -5.59 5.88 -7.79
C TYR A 61 -6.60 6.54 -8.73
N GLY A 62 -6.14 7.18 -9.81
CA GLY A 62 -7.00 7.91 -10.74
C GLY A 62 -7.48 9.27 -10.23
N PHE A 63 -6.90 9.79 -9.14
CA PHE A 63 -7.21 11.10 -8.59
C PHE A 63 -6.00 11.70 -7.86
N LEU A 64 -6.03 13.01 -7.64
CA LEU A 64 -5.04 13.72 -6.82
C LEU A 64 -5.36 13.56 -5.33
N ASN A 65 -4.35 13.25 -4.52
CA ASN A 65 -4.51 13.14 -3.08
C ASN A 65 -3.20 13.46 -2.37
N GLU A 66 -3.12 14.66 -1.80
CA GLU A 66 -1.93 15.16 -1.10
C GLU A 66 -1.54 14.30 0.11
N LYS A 67 -2.51 13.65 0.78
CA LYS A 67 -2.20 12.75 1.89
C LYS A 67 -1.48 11.49 1.39
N LEU A 68 -1.92 10.93 0.27
CA LEU A 68 -1.24 9.77 -0.35
C LEU A 68 0.14 10.16 -0.88
N GLU A 69 0.26 11.32 -1.53
CA GLU A 69 1.56 11.87 -1.94
C GLU A 69 2.49 12.04 -0.73
N GLY A 70 1.99 12.59 0.38
CA GLY A 70 2.75 12.77 1.62
C GLY A 70 3.35 11.48 2.15
N VAL A 71 2.61 10.37 2.10
CA VAL A 71 3.13 9.05 2.51
C VAL A 71 4.30 8.61 1.62
N TYR A 72 4.17 8.69 0.30
CA TYR A 72 5.26 8.29 -0.61
C TYR A 72 6.46 9.24 -0.53
N ARG A 73 6.23 10.54 -0.28
CA ARG A 73 7.31 11.51 -0.02
C ARG A 73 8.04 11.20 1.27
N ASP A 74 7.33 10.85 2.34
CA ASP A 74 7.95 10.44 3.60
C ASP A 74 8.84 9.20 3.42
N LEU A 75 8.33 8.16 2.75
CA LEU A 75 9.12 6.96 2.44
C LEU A 75 10.37 7.29 1.65
N GLN A 76 10.26 8.14 0.63
CA GLN A 76 11.41 8.55 -0.16
C GLN A 76 12.44 9.32 0.68
N ASN A 77 11.98 10.23 1.53
CA ASN A 77 12.86 11.01 2.40
C ASN A 77 13.57 10.10 3.42
N ARG A 78 12.85 9.14 4.03
CA ARG A 78 13.42 8.15 4.95
C ARG A 78 14.47 7.30 4.23
N ALA A 79 14.15 6.77 3.05
CA ALA A 79 15.08 5.96 2.25
C ALA A 79 16.36 6.74 1.88
N GLN A 80 16.23 8.01 1.51
CA GLN A 80 17.38 8.87 1.17
C GLN A 80 18.27 9.22 2.38
N ARG A 81 17.71 9.26 3.59
CA ARG A 81 18.47 9.52 4.82
C ARG A 81 19.18 8.27 5.35
N SER A 82 18.64 7.10 5.06
CA SER A 82 19.12 5.80 5.52
C SER A 82 19.96 5.07 4.45
N VAL A 83 20.69 5.81 3.61
CA VAL A 83 21.60 5.19 2.62
C VAL A 83 22.69 4.40 3.33
N GLY A 84 22.89 3.15 2.89
CA GLY A 84 23.83 2.19 3.50
C GLY A 84 23.22 1.40 4.65
N GLU A 85 22.02 1.77 5.11
CA GLU A 85 21.27 1.07 6.15
C GLU A 85 20.25 0.10 5.54
N PHE A 86 19.64 -0.72 6.38
CA PHE A 86 18.66 -1.69 5.96
C PHE A 86 17.26 -1.08 5.71
N VAL A 87 16.52 -1.72 4.81
CA VAL A 87 15.06 -1.60 4.69
C VAL A 87 14.45 -2.99 4.87
N LEU A 88 13.46 -3.11 5.75
CA LEU A 88 12.74 -4.35 6.02
C LEU A 88 11.26 -4.16 5.69
N ALA A 89 10.73 -5.01 4.82
CA ALA A 89 9.29 -5.14 4.64
C ALA A 89 8.82 -6.48 5.22
N VAL A 90 7.77 -6.43 6.03
CA VAL A 90 7.13 -7.59 6.65
C VAL A 90 5.75 -7.74 6.07
N VAL A 91 5.48 -8.91 5.51
CA VAL A 91 4.20 -9.23 4.88
C VAL A 91 3.55 -10.37 5.64
N ARG A 92 2.33 -10.14 6.14
CA ARG A 92 1.47 -11.21 6.68
C ARG A 92 0.32 -11.50 5.75
N ARG A 93 0.04 -12.78 5.54
CA ARG A 93 -1.06 -13.25 4.71
C ARG A 93 -1.83 -14.33 5.44
N GLU A 94 -3.14 -14.22 5.41
CA GLU A 94 -4.00 -15.31 5.83
C GLU A 94 -4.22 -16.32 4.71
N LEU A 95 -4.13 -17.58 5.07
CA LEU A 95 -4.38 -18.70 4.19
C LEU A 95 -5.44 -19.59 4.83
N GLN A 96 -6.55 -19.80 4.12
CA GLN A 96 -7.47 -20.87 4.47
C GLN A 96 -6.86 -22.19 4.03
N ARG A 97 -6.67 -23.12 4.96
CA ARG A 97 -6.09 -24.45 4.71
C ARG A 97 -7.06 -25.55 5.14
N GLY A 98 -6.94 -26.70 4.49
CA GLY A 98 -7.76 -27.90 4.72
C GLY A 98 -8.72 -28.21 3.57
N CYS A 99 -9.08 -29.48 3.41
CA CYS A 99 -10.15 -29.88 2.50
C CYS A 99 -11.50 -29.40 3.05
N THR A 100 -12.24 -28.61 2.28
CA THR A 100 -13.62 -28.22 2.58
C THR A 100 -14.65 -29.33 2.25
N GLY A 101 -14.19 -30.52 1.87
CA GLY A 101 -15.01 -31.71 1.63
C GLY A 101 -15.43 -32.44 2.92
N PHE A 102 -16.41 -33.36 2.79
CA PHE A 102 -17.09 -34.10 3.86
C PHE A 102 -16.23 -34.36 5.12
N GLY A 103 -16.45 -33.55 6.16
CA GLY A 103 -15.90 -33.76 7.51
C GLY A 103 -14.60 -33.01 7.86
N GLY A 104 -13.95 -32.34 6.91
CA GLY A 104 -12.74 -31.56 7.18
C GLY A 104 -13.06 -30.19 7.79
N ARG A 105 -12.51 -29.89 8.98
CA ARG A 105 -12.48 -28.51 9.48
C ARG A 105 -11.29 -27.80 8.85
N GLY A 106 -11.58 -26.83 7.98
CA GLY A 106 -10.56 -25.89 7.54
C GLY A 106 -10.03 -25.08 8.72
N TYR A 107 -8.76 -24.71 8.69
CA TYR A 107 -8.15 -23.79 9.66
C TYR A 107 -7.52 -22.61 8.93
N VAL A 108 -7.43 -21.48 9.62
CA VAL A 108 -6.72 -20.29 9.14
C VAL A 108 -5.26 -20.42 9.57
N ALA A 109 -4.35 -20.24 8.62
CA ALA A 109 -2.92 -20.17 8.87
C ALA A 109 -2.41 -18.78 8.51
N ILE A 110 -1.54 -18.21 9.33
CA ILE A 110 -0.83 -16.97 9.02
C ILE A 110 0.54 -17.30 8.44
N GLU A 111 0.80 -16.82 7.23
CA GLU A 111 2.13 -16.87 6.61
C GLU A 111 2.79 -15.50 6.73
N THR A 112 4.02 -15.47 7.25
CA THR A 112 4.83 -14.26 7.36
C THR A 112 6.03 -14.36 6.43
N SER A 113 6.22 -13.34 5.61
CA SER A 113 7.39 -13.19 4.74
C SER A 113 8.15 -11.92 5.10
N LEU A 114 9.46 -12.01 5.14
CA LEU A 114 10.38 -10.92 5.41
C LEU A 114 11.19 -10.61 4.15
N TYR A 115 11.38 -9.33 3.89
CA TYR A 115 12.14 -8.82 2.76
C TYR A 115 13.13 -7.79 3.26
N LEU A 116 14.42 -8.10 3.17
CA LEU A 116 15.50 -7.24 3.67
C LEU A 116 16.36 -6.77 2.50
N GLY A 117 16.60 -5.47 2.38
CA GLY A 117 17.55 -4.90 1.43
C GLY A 117 18.47 -3.89 2.11
N VAL A 118 19.59 -3.57 1.47
CA VAL A 118 20.44 -2.44 1.86
C VAL A 118 20.17 -1.29 0.92
N LEU A 119 19.81 -0.14 1.47
CA LEU A 119 19.50 1.05 0.69
C LEU A 119 20.78 1.61 0.04
N ASN A 120 20.72 1.89 -1.25
CA ASN A 120 21.79 2.59 -1.95
C ASN A 120 21.42 4.06 -2.24
N LYS A 121 22.35 4.82 -2.83
CA LYS A 121 22.19 6.27 -3.11
C LYS A 121 21.11 6.61 -4.14
N GLY A 122 20.43 5.62 -4.71
CA GLY A 122 19.35 5.84 -5.68
C GLY A 122 18.11 6.48 -5.05
N LYS A 123 17.23 7.01 -5.91
CA LYS A 123 15.86 7.36 -5.52
C LYS A 123 14.98 6.12 -5.57
N MET A 124 13.85 6.16 -4.86
CA MET A 124 12.82 5.14 -5.04
C MET A 124 12.32 5.18 -6.48
N ILE A 125 12.07 4.00 -7.06
CA ILE A 125 11.60 3.89 -8.44
C ILE A 125 10.09 3.70 -8.42
N PHE A 126 9.36 4.63 -9.03
CA PHE A 126 7.90 4.57 -9.18
C PHE A 126 7.54 4.12 -10.59
N ASN A 127 7.01 2.90 -10.72
CA ASN A 127 6.55 2.38 -12.00
C ASN A 127 5.05 2.65 -12.14
N CYS A 128 4.69 3.74 -12.81
CA CYS A 128 3.31 4.17 -13.03
C CYS A 128 2.47 3.14 -13.80
N ALA A 129 3.03 2.52 -14.84
CA ALA A 129 2.33 1.49 -15.63
C ALA A 129 1.94 0.28 -14.77
N LYS A 130 2.79 -0.05 -13.80
CA LYS A 130 2.62 -1.19 -12.89
C LYS A 130 2.02 -0.78 -11.54
N GLY A 131 1.87 0.48 -11.20
CA GLY A 131 1.49 0.88 -9.83
C GLY A 131 2.41 0.29 -8.74
N SER A 132 3.67 0.00 -9.06
CA SER A 132 4.65 -0.55 -8.12
C SER A 132 5.70 0.49 -7.75
N MET A 133 6.15 0.45 -6.50
CA MET A 133 7.34 1.15 -6.04
C MET A 133 8.45 0.16 -5.70
N VAL A 134 9.69 0.60 -5.87
CA VAL A 134 10.89 -0.20 -5.60
C VAL A 134 11.82 0.63 -4.72
N PHE A 135 12.22 0.07 -3.58
CA PHE A 135 13.30 0.64 -2.79
C PHE A 135 14.64 0.39 -3.48
N PRO A 136 15.53 1.39 -3.49
CA PRO A 136 16.79 1.30 -4.21
C PRO A 136 17.76 0.39 -3.44
N SER A 137 18.01 -0.81 -3.97
CA SER A 137 18.99 -1.76 -3.44
C SER A 137 19.66 -2.52 -4.59
N GLU A 138 20.89 -3.00 -4.38
CA GLU A 138 21.58 -3.83 -5.37
C GLU A 138 21.03 -5.25 -5.40
N ASN A 139 20.79 -5.80 -4.20
CA ASN A 139 20.15 -7.08 -3.96
C ASN A 139 19.19 -6.94 -2.78
N HIS A 140 18.26 -7.87 -2.66
CA HIS A 140 17.47 -8.05 -1.45
C HIS A 140 17.34 -9.54 -1.13
N VAL A 141 17.02 -9.83 0.12
CA VAL A 141 16.82 -11.18 0.63
C VAL A 141 15.36 -11.39 0.96
N VAL A 142 14.87 -12.58 0.61
CA VAL A 142 13.52 -13.05 0.90
C VAL A 142 13.59 -14.20 1.90
N TYR A 143 12.80 -14.12 2.96
CA TYR A 143 12.50 -15.24 3.85
C TYR A 143 10.98 -15.44 3.89
N GLY A 144 10.54 -16.70 3.78
CA GLY A 144 9.13 -17.08 3.97
C GLY A 144 9.01 -18.09 5.10
N SER A 145 8.14 -17.85 6.07
CA SER A 145 7.99 -18.70 7.26
C SER A 145 7.63 -20.15 6.91
N ARG A 146 7.01 -20.39 5.76
CA ARG A 146 6.67 -21.75 5.30
C ARG A 146 7.85 -22.53 4.75
N SER A 147 8.71 -21.88 3.97
CA SER A 147 9.87 -22.55 3.36
C SER A 147 11.06 -22.57 4.30
N GLU A 148 11.11 -21.63 5.25
CA GLU A 148 12.26 -21.31 6.09
C GLU A 148 13.55 -21.09 5.29
N LYS A 149 13.41 -20.77 3.99
CA LYS A 149 14.52 -20.56 3.07
C LYS A 149 14.77 -19.07 2.93
N ILE A 150 16.05 -18.74 2.95
CA ILE A 150 16.59 -17.43 2.62
C ILE A 150 17.03 -17.47 1.16
N SER A 151 16.58 -16.52 0.36
CA SER A 151 16.95 -16.41 -1.06
C SER A 151 17.39 -14.98 -1.38
N VAL A 152 18.54 -14.86 -2.05
CA VAL A 152 19.06 -13.57 -2.53
C VAL A 152 18.50 -13.32 -3.92
N VAL A 153 17.94 -12.13 -4.13
CA VAL A 153 17.33 -11.69 -5.39
C VAL A 153 18.04 -10.42 -5.86
N ALA A 154 18.45 -10.40 -7.12
CA ALA A 154 19.10 -9.24 -7.71
C ALA A 154 18.12 -8.09 -7.95
N GLY A 155 18.59 -6.86 -7.73
CA GLY A 155 17.87 -5.62 -7.92
C GLY A 155 17.16 -5.09 -6.68
N GLY A 156 16.46 -3.97 -6.90
CA GLY A 156 15.74 -3.23 -5.87
C GLY A 156 14.62 -4.04 -5.21
N LEU A 157 14.33 -3.72 -3.95
CA LEU A 157 13.25 -4.35 -3.20
C LEU A 157 11.89 -3.82 -3.68
N SER A 158 11.21 -4.64 -4.49
CA SER A 158 9.88 -4.35 -5.03
C SER A 158 8.78 -4.96 -4.17
N ILE A 159 7.93 -4.13 -3.56
CA ILE A 159 6.85 -4.59 -2.68
C ILE A 159 5.69 -5.21 -3.46
N ARG A 160 5.40 -4.75 -4.69
CA ARG A 160 4.26 -5.25 -5.50
C ARG A 160 4.40 -6.73 -5.87
N SER A 161 5.60 -7.16 -6.25
CA SER A 161 5.90 -8.56 -6.62
C SER A 161 5.52 -9.57 -5.54
N LEU A 162 5.32 -9.09 -4.31
CA LEU A 162 5.24 -9.89 -3.10
C LEU A 162 3.90 -9.75 -2.39
N LEU A 163 2.98 -8.94 -2.90
CA LEU A 163 1.63 -8.75 -2.35
C LEU A 163 0.53 -8.89 -3.41
N GLY A 164 0.90 -8.82 -4.70
CA GLY A 164 -0.04 -8.64 -5.79
C GLY A 164 -0.61 -7.22 -5.82
N ASP A 165 -1.54 -6.96 -6.73
CA ASP A 165 -2.12 -5.63 -6.97
C ASP A 165 -3.03 -5.13 -5.83
N ALA A 166 -3.31 -5.99 -4.85
CA ALA A 166 -4.36 -5.80 -3.87
C ALA A 166 -3.93 -5.07 -2.59
N VAL A 167 -2.62 -4.86 -2.34
CA VAL A 167 -2.18 -4.20 -1.10
C VAL A 167 -1.70 -2.79 -1.37
N ASP A 168 -2.49 -1.85 -0.86
CA ASP A 168 -2.14 -0.45 -0.90
C ASP A 168 -1.20 -0.08 0.25
N ILE A 169 0.08 0.06 -0.08
CA ILE A 169 1.16 0.48 0.83
C ILE A 169 0.76 1.74 1.62
N ALA A 170 0.15 2.74 0.96
CA ALA A 170 -0.18 4.00 1.61
C ALA A 170 -1.29 3.87 2.67
N LEU A 171 -2.15 2.86 2.55
CA LEU A 171 -3.24 2.60 3.50
C LEU A 171 -2.82 1.66 4.66
N GLN A 172 -1.66 0.99 4.53
CA GLN A 172 -1.18 -0.02 5.48
C GLN A 172 -0.03 0.47 6.37
N LEU A 173 0.79 1.42 5.90
CA LEU A 173 1.99 1.91 6.60
C LEU A 173 1.80 2.44 8.03
N ASN A 174 0.58 2.78 8.43
CA ASN A 174 0.28 3.32 9.76
C ASN A 174 -0.49 2.34 10.66
N LYS A 175 -0.54 1.05 10.32
CA LYS A 175 -1.25 0.03 11.10
C LYS A 175 -0.24 -1.01 11.54
N PRO A 176 0.19 -1.02 12.83
CA PRO A 176 0.99 -2.13 13.34
C PRO A 176 0.22 -3.43 13.09
N LEU A 177 0.95 -4.49 12.75
CA LEU A 177 0.36 -5.80 12.48
C LEU A 177 -0.45 -6.21 13.70
N LYS A 178 -1.77 -6.40 13.53
CA LYS A 178 -2.62 -6.76 14.66
C LYS A 178 -2.23 -8.17 15.12
N THR A 179 -2.00 -8.33 16.42
CA THR A 179 -1.85 -9.64 17.05
C THR A 179 -3.15 -10.42 16.93
N GLU A 180 -3.04 -11.74 16.74
CA GLU A 180 -4.16 -12.67 16.53
C GLU A 180 -5.27 -12.51 17.58
N GLY A 181 -6.53 -12.54 17.13
CA GLY A 181 -7.70 -12.51 18.02
C GLY A 181 -9.01 -12.18 17.30
N GLU A 182 -9.84 -13.22 17.14
CA GLU A 182 -11.30 -13.31 16.94
C GLU A 182 -12.06 -12.46 15.90
N ASP A 183 -11.56 -11.32 15.40
CA ASP A 183 -12.29 -10.44 14.46
C ASP A 183 -11.96 -10.67 12.97
N PHE A 184 -11.61 -11.90 12.61
CA PHE A 184 -11.22 -12.26 11.23
C PHE A 184 -12.22 -13.16 10.49
N LEU A 185 -13.42 -13.34 11.06
CA LEU A 185 -14.52 -14.14 10.50
C LEU A 185 -15.49 -13.33 9.61
N GLY A 186 -15.06 -12.19 9.08
CA GLY A 186 -15.94 -11.21 8.41
C GLY A 186 -15.88 -11.17 6.87
N GLY A 187 -15.20 -12.10 6.20
CA GLY A 187 -15.00 -12.01 4.75
C GLY A 187 -15.19 -13.32 4.02
N LEU A 188 -16.41 -13.59 3.54
CA LEU A 188 -16.70 -14.55 2.47
C LEU A 188 -16.09 -14.07 1.14
N GLY A 189 -14.76 -14.02 1.07
CA GLY A 189 -13.99 -13.62 -0.10
C GLY A 189 -12.68 -14.38 -0.12
N SER A 190 -12.38 -15.05 -1.23
CA SER A 190 -11.28 -16.00 -1.46
C SER A 190 -9.86 -15.41 -1.44
N GLY A 191 -9.62 -14.32 -0.69
CA GLY A 191 -8.39 -13.53 -0.77
C GLY A 191 -7.50 -13.52 0.47
N GLY A 192 -8.03 -13.87 1.66
CA GLY A 192 -7.35 -13.71 2.96
C GLY A 192 -6.97 -12.25 3.27
N LYS A 193 -6.92 -11.82 4.54
CA LYS A 193 -6.37 -10.49 4.82
C LYS A 193 -4.87 -10.50 4.54
N LYS A 194 -4.39 -9.37 4.01
CA LYS A 194 -2.95 -9.11 3.83
C LYS A 194 -2.59 -7.86 4.61
N GLU A 195 -1.49 -7.93 5.36
CA GLU A 195 -0.95 -6.82 6.13
C GLU A 195 0.51 -6.58 5.73
N LEU A 196 0.94 -5.32 5.78
CA LEU A 196 2.27 -4.89 5.40
C LEU A 196 2.79 -3.89 6.43
N GLU A 197 3.99 -4.13 6.90
CA GLU A 197 4.78 -3.22 7.73
C GLU A 197 6.12 -2.95 7.01
N ILE A 198 6.59 -1.70 7.04
CA ILE A 198 7.87 -1.31 6.42
C ILE A 198 8.67 -0.51 7.45
N MET A 199 9.89 -0.96 7.69
CA MET A 199 10.87 -0.30 8.53
C MET A 199 12.04 0.16 7.68
N ILE A 200 12.51 1.38 7.91
CA ILE A 200 13.60 2.01 7.14
C ILE A 200 14.65 2.51 8.11
N GLY A 201 15.86 1.96 7.97
CA GLY A 201 17.01 2.29 8.79
C GLY A 201 17.23 1.30 9.92
N ASP A 202 18.51 1.15 10.29
CA ASP A 202 18.95 0.08 11.20
C ASP A 202 18.29 0.19 12.58
N LYS A 203 18.07 1.41 13.08
CA LYS A 203 17.43 1.65 14.37
C LYS A 203 16.02 1.09 14.43
N GLU A 204 15.19 1.42 13.44
CA GLU A 204 13.78 1.00 13.42
C GLU A 204 13.67 -0.53 13.29
N ILE A 205 14.55 -1.14 12.50
CA ILE A 205 14.59 -2.60 12.32
C ILE A 205 15.06 -3.28 13.61
N LYS A 206 16.06 -2.72 14.31
CA LYS A 206 16.52 -3.24 15.62
C LYS A 206 15.44 -3.14 16.69
N ASP A 207 14.75 -2.00 16.76
CA ASP A 207 13.64 -1.80 17.70
C ASP A 207 12.51 -2.81 17.42
N TRP A 208 12.19 -3.04 16.14
CA TRP A 208 11.22 -4.06 15.74
C TRP A 208 11.68 -5.48 16.11
N CYS A 209 12.94 -5.83 15.84
CA CYS A 209 13.52 -7.14 16.20
C CYS A 209 13.48 -7.39 17.72
N GLY A 210 13.72 -6.37 18.54
CA GLY A 210 13.64 -6.47 20.01
C GLY A 210 12.25 -6.88 20.54
N SER A 211 11.21 -6.73 19.71
CA SER A 211 9.83 -7.10 20.02
C SER A 211 9.32 -8.30 19.19
N SER A 212 10.18 -8.93 18.39
CA SER A 212 9.81 -9.91 17.37
C SER A 212 10.60 -11.21 17.51
N TYR A 213 9.94 -12.34 17.26
CA TYR A 213 10.59 -13.67 17.18
C TYR A 213 11.61 -13.77 16.03
N TYR A 214 11.58 -12.84 15.07
CA TYR A 214 12.37 -12.91 13.84
C TYR A 214 13.79 -12.33 13.95
N ASP A 215 14.25 -11.90 15.13
CA ASP A 215 15.59 -11.30 15.30
C ASP A 215 16.71 -12.17 14.68
N GLY A 216 16.80 -13.44 15.09
CA GLY A 216 17.79 -14.36 14.53
C GLY A 216 17.61 -14.67 13.04
N VAL A 217 16.42 -14.50 12.49
CA VAL A 217 16.17 -14.62 11.04
C VAL A 217 16.71 -13.39 10.31
N VAL A 218 16.44 -12.18 10.82
CA VAL A 218 16.94 -10.92 10.25
C VAL A 218 18.47 -10.90 10.25
N SER A 219 19.13 -11.37 11.32
CA SER A 219 20.59 -11.49 11.34
C SER A 219 21.12 -12.41 10.24
N LYS A 220 20.47 -13.56 10.00
CA LYS A 220 20.84 -14.48 8.91
C LYS A 220 20.60 -13.87 7.53
N MET A 221 19.52 -13.09 7.37
CA MET A 221 19.24 -12.38 6.11
C MET A 221 20.30 -11.31 5.84
N ALA A 222 20.74 -10.56 6.84
CA ALA A 222 21.81 -9.58 6.71
C ALA A 222 23.15 -10.24 6.33
N GLN A 223 23.48 -11.39 6.94
CA GLN A 223 24.66 -12.18 6.55
C GLN A 223 24.59 -12.65 5.10
N ALA A 224 23.41 -13.05 4.61
CA ALA A 224 23.22 -13.42 3.21
C ALA A 224 23.39 -12.25 2.23
N LEU A 225 23.26 -11.00 2.70
CA LEU A 225 23.60 -9.78 1.97
C LEU A 225 25.09 -9.41 2.08
N GLY A 226 25.90 -10.18 2.82
CA GLY A 226 27.30 -9.86 3.08
C GLY A 226 27.49 -8.77 4.15
N CYS A 227 26.46 -8.48 4.93
CA CYS A 227 26.46 -7.44 5.95
C CYS A 227 26.45 -8.01 7.37
N LYS A 228 26.76 -7.16 8.35
CA LYS A 228 26.53 -7.44 9.77
C LYS A 228 25.30 -6.64 10.23
N PHE A 229 24.49 -7.23 11.10
CA PHE A 229 23.31 -6.59 11.68
C PHE A 229 23.53 -6.35 13.17
#